data_AF-A0A9Q9IXI2-F1
#
_entry.id   AF-A0A9Q9IXI2-F1
#
_cell.length_a   1.000
_cell.length_b   1.000
_cell.length_c   1.000
_cell.angle_alpha   90.00
_cell.angle_beta   90.00
_cell.angle_gamma   90.00
#
_symmetry.space_group_name_H-M   'P 1'
#
loop_
_entity.id
_entity.type
_entity.pdbx_description
1 polymer ?
#
loop_
_entity_poly.entity_id
_entity_poly.type
_entity_poly.pdbx_seq_one_letter_code
_entity_poly.pdbx_strand_id
1 'polypeptide(L)'
;MKKIPETEGDLEELLQTAEKFKSIGNFQSALEVCQKLLNEPATNLAGLRARADIYSEMREKELELADRESLANLGSEEPGDHYELGIGLWRSGRFPEAATAFSEAISLGNKENFDYYTNSSRMHLVATLLKLKRYDEASRECLLIPDNYSSYLPSGMMTKEQLMEILT
;
A
#
# COMPACT_ATOMS: atom_id res chain seq x y z
N MET A 1 -30.83 -6.76 12.71
CA MET A 1 -30.19 -6.70 14.05
C MET A 1 -29.64 -8.09 14.33
N LYS A 2 -28.35 -8.38 14.51
CA LYS A 2 -27.09 -7.63 14.54
C LYS A 2 -26.16 -8.27 13.48
N LYS A 3 -25.30 -7.50 12.82
CA LYS A 3 -24.08 -8.00 12.15
C LYS A 3 -22.97 -6.97 12.28
N ILE A 4 -22.84 -6.46 13.51
CA ILE A 4 -21.58 -5.86 13.95
C ILE A 4 -20.61 -7.03 14.01
N PRO A 5 -19.44 -6.97 13.36
CA PRO A 5 -18.46 -8.05 13.47
C PRO A 5 -17.99 -8.15 14.92
N GLU A 6 -18.44 -9.19 15.63
CA GLU A 6 -18.07 -9.45 17.03
C GLU A 6 -16.95 -10.52 17.09
N THR A 7 -16.66 -11.20 15.99
CA THR A 7 -15.63 -12.25 15.86
C THR A 7 -14.77 -12.09 14.61
N GLU A 8 -13.60 -12.75 14.59
CA GLU A 8 -12.75 -12.85 13.38
C GLU A 8 -13.51 -13.48 12.20
N GLY A 9 -14.40 -14.44 12.46
CA GLY A 9 -15.24 -15.06 11.42
C GLY A 9 -16.24 -14.08 10.80
N ASP A 10 -16.82 -13.18 11.60
CA ASP A 10 -17.73 -12.15 11.08
C ASP A 10 -16.99 -11.11 10.24
N LEU A 11 -15.75 -10.74 10.65
CA LEU A 11 -14.89 -9.85 9.87
C LEU A 11 -14.58 -10.48 8.51
N GLU A 12 -14.16 -11.75 8.49
CA GLU A 12 -13.84 -12.47 7.27
C GLU A 12 -15.07 -12.57 6.33
N GLU A 13 -16.26 -12.88 6.86
CA GLU A 13 -17.49 -12.93 6.07
C GLU A 13 -17.79 -11.57 5.40
N LEU A 14 -17.62 -10.47 6.14
CA LEU A 14 -17.85 -9.13 5.62
C LEU A 14 -16.81 -8.75 4.56
N LEU A 15 -15.53 -9.05 4.77
CA LEU A 15 -14.48 -8.79 3.79
C LEU A 15 -14.70 -9.58 2.49
N GLN A 16 -15.02 -10.87 2.59
CA GLN A 16 -15.39 -11.68 1.42
C GLN A 16 -16.62 -11.15 0.68
N THR A 17 -17.59 -10.63 1.42
CA THR A 17 -18.79 -10.02 0.84
C THR A 17 -18.44 -8.73 0.08
N ALA A 18 -17.61 -7.86 0.67
CA ALA A 18 -17.13 -6.65 0.00
C ALA A 18 -16.35 -6.99 -1.28
N GLU A 19 -15.45 -7.97 -1.20
CA GLU A 19 -14.66 -8.43 -2.35
C GLU A 19 -15.53 -8.99 -3.47
N LYS A 20 -16.53 -9.80 -3.13
CA LYS A 20 -17.50 -10.32 -4.10
C LYS A 20 -18.23 -9.19 -4.82
N PHE A 21 -18.71 -8.18 -4.09
CA PHE A 21 -19.36 -7.02 -4.71
C PHE A 21 -18.40 -6.21 -5.59
N LYS A 22 -17.17 -6.00 -5.13
CA LYS A 22 -16.10 -5.33 -5.90
C LYS A 22 -15.83 -6.04 -7.22
N SER A 23 -15.66 -7.37 -7.19
CA SER A 23 -15.32 -8.18 -8.37
C SER A 23 -16.39 -8.19 -9.47
N ILE A 24 -17.67 -7.96 -9.12
CA ILE A 24 -18.76 -7.84 -10.08
C ILE A 24 -19.07 -6.38 -10.46
N GLY A 25 -18.23 -5.42 -10.04
CA GLY A 25 -18.39 -3.99 -10.29
C GLY A 25 -19.54 -3.33 -9.51
N ASN A 26 -20.13 -4.02 -8.52
CA ASN A 26 -21.14 -3.43 -7.65
C ASN A 26 -20.47 -2.67 -6.50
N PHE A 27 -19.80 -1.58 -6.84
CA PHE A 27 -19.04 -0.78 -5.88
C PHE A 27 -19.92 -0.18 -4.78
N GLN A 28 -21.16 0.20 -5.09
CA GLN A 28 -22.08 0.73 -4.09
C GLN A 28 -22.32 -0.25 -2.94
N SER A 29 -22.65 -1.51 -3.24
CA SER A 29 -22.83 -2.52 -2.20
C SER A 29 -21.51 -2.89 -1.50
N ALA A 30 -20.37 -2.85 -2.21
CA ALA A 30 -19.07 -3.06 -1.59
C ALA A 30 -18.75 -1.97 -0.54
N LEU A 31 -18.98 -0.70 -0.89
CA LEU A 31 -18.79 0.46 0.00
C LEU A 31 -19.73 0.42 1.21
N GLU A 32 -20.98 -0.03 1.03
CA GLU A 32 -21.92 -0.23 2.15
C GLU A 32 -21.45 -1.31 3.13
N VAL A 33 -20.75 -2.34 2.66
CA VAL A 33 -20.14 -3.35 3.52
C VAL A 33 -18.93 -2.76 4.27
N CYS A 34 -18.05 -2.03 3.57
CA CYS A 34 -16.93 -1.33 4.21
C CYS A 34 -17.41 -0.34 5.29
N GLN A 35 -18.52 0.37 5.06
CA GLN A 35 -19.07 1.30 6.04
C GLN A 35 -19.48 0.59 7.34
N LYS A 36 -19.93 -0.67 7.29
CA LYS A 36 -20.21 -1.46 8.50
C LYS A 36 -18.95 -1.75 9.29
N LEU A 37 -17.85 -2.08 8.62
CA LEU A 37 -16.54 -2.31 9.25
C LEU A 37 -15.98 -1.03 9.89
N LEU A 38 -16.16 0.11 9.21
CA LEU A 38 -15.68 1.42 9.66
C LEU A 38 -16.41 1.95 10.90
N ASN A 39 -17.63 1.49 11.15
CA ASN A 39 -18.41 1.91 12.31
C ASN A 39 -17.90 1.32 13.63
N GLU A 40 -16.98 0.35 13.59
CA GLU A 40 -16.53 -0.41 14.74
C GLU A 40 -15.01 -0.30 14.92
N PRO A 41 -14.51 0.13 16.10
CA PRO A 41 -13.08 0.31 16.32
C PRO A 41 -12.24 -0.93 16.01
N ALA A 42 -12.75 -2.12 16.36
CA ALA A 42 -12.05 -3.39 16.17
C ALA A 42 -11.85 -3.77 14.69
N THR A 43 -12.66 -3.23 13.78
CA THR A 43 -12.62 -3.55 12.35
C THR A 43 -12.35 -2.34 11.46
N ASN A 44 -12.12 -1.17 12.05
CA ASN A 44 -11.94 0.07 11.33
C ASN A 44 -10.78 0.00 10.33
N LEU A 45 -9.61 -0.51 10.75
CA LEU A 45 -8.46 -0.69 9.87
C LEU A 45 -8.80 -1.60 8.67
N ALA A 46 -9.44 -2.74 8.91
CA ALA A 46 -9.86 -3.62 7.82
C ALA A 46 -10.88 -2.95 6.87
N GLY A 47 -11.80 -2.16 7.42
CA GLY A 47 -12.76 -1.37 6.66
C GLY A 47 -12.12 -0.32 5.78
N LEU A 48 -11.13 0.44 6.29
CA LEU A 48 -10.38 1.42 5.51
C LEU A 48 -9.60 0.76 4.38
N ARG A 49 -8.95 -0.38 4.67
CA ARG A 49 -8.17 -1.13 3.66
C ARG A 49 -9.05 -1.61 2.52
N ALA A 50 -10.15 -2.29 2.84
CA ALA A 50 -11.09 -2.75 1.84
C ALA A 50 -11.71 -1.60 1.04
N ARG A 51 -12.00 -0.46 1.68
CA ARG A 51 -12.56 0.71 1.00
C ARG A 51 -11.55 1.39 0.07
N ALA A 52 -10.30 1.49 0.49
CA ALA A 52 -9.21 1.97 -0.36
C ALA A 52 -9.04 1.08 -1.61
N ASP A 53 -9.09 -0.24 -1.47
CA ASP A 53 -9.02 -1.17 -2.60
C ASP A 53 -10.18 -0.98 -3.59
N ILE A 54 -11.38 -0.73 -3.09
CA ILE A 54 -12.55 -0.42 -3.92
C ILE A 54 -12.36 0.91 -4.65
N TYR A 55 -11.90 1.97 -3.97
CA TYR A 55 -11.63 3.25 -4.60
C TYR A 55 -10.52 3.17 -5.66
N SER A 56 -9.50 2.32 -5.44
CA SER A 56 -8.48 2.02 -6.44
C SER A 56 -9.09 1.41 -7.72
N GLU A 57 -9.98 0.43 -7.57
CA GLU A 57 -10.68 -0.21 -8.71
C GLU A 57 -11.60 0.78 -9.45
N MET A 58 -12.26 1.69 -8.71
CA MET A 58 -13.06 2.78 -9.28
C MET A 58 -12.20 3.88 -9.93
N ARG A 59 -10.88 3.86 -9.74
CA ARG A 59 -9.93 4.91 -10.14
C ARG A 59 -10.15 6.26 -9.42
N GLU A 60 -10.77 6.22 -8.23
CA GLU A 60 -11.00 7.38 -7.36
C GLU A 60 -9.76 7.63 -6.48
N LYS A 61 -8.70 8.16 -7.08
CA LYS A 61 -7.34 8.23 -6.49
C LYS A 61 -7.29 9.05 -5.19
N GLU A 62 -8.06 10.14 -5.13
CA GLU A 62 -8.10 11.02 -3.97
C GLU A 62 -8.74 10.33 -2.75
N LEU A 63 -9.80 9.57 -2.98
CA LEU A 63 -10.49 8.79 -1.92
C LEU A 63 -9.65 7.60 -1.47
N GLU A 64 -9.03 6.90 -2.42
CA GLU A 64 -8.05 5.84 -2.13
C GLU A 64 -6.92 6.35 -1.24
N LEU A 65 -6.29 7.47 -1.62
CA LEU A 65 -5.18 8.04 -0.86
C LEU A 65 -5.62 8.49 0.54
N ALA A 66 -6.79 9.09 0.68
CA ALA A 66 -7.32 9.51 1.98
C ALA A 66 -7.53 8.34 2.95
N ASP A 67 -8.02 7.20 2.46
CA ASP A 67 -8.19 5.99 3.28
C ASP A 67 -6.85 5.36 3.66
N ARG A 68 -5.88 5.34 2.73
CA ARG A 68 -4.51 4.86 3.00
C ARG A 68 -3.77 5.73 4.02
N GLU A 69 -3.93 7.05 3.94
CA GLU A 69 -3.37 7.97 4.95
C GLU A 69 -4.05 7.74 6.31
N SER A 70 -5.37 7.52 6.33
CA SER A 70 -6.10 7.21 7.56
C SER A 70 -5.62 5.90 8.20
N LEU A 71 -5.36 4.85 7.41
CA LEU A 71 -4.76 3.59 7.88
C LEU A 71 -3.42 3.80 8.57
N ALA A 72 -2.51 4.52 7.92
CA ALA A 72 -1.19 4.79 8.48
C ALA A 72 -1.28 5.64 9.77
N ASN A 73 -2.14 6.67 9.78
CA ASN A 73 -2.36 7.52 10.95
C ASN A 73 -2.97 6.79 12.14
N LEU A 74 -3.77 5.75 11.90
CA LEU A 74 -4.32 4.87 12.93
C LEU A 74 -3.33 3.80 13.41
N GLY A 75 -2.11 3.78 12.88
CA GLY A 75 -1.04 2.90 13.34
C GLY A 75 -1.11 1.50 12.75
N SER A 76 -1.52 1.36 11.49
CA SER A 76 -1.39 0.05 10.82
C SER A 76 0.06 -0.43 10.84
N GLU A 77 0.29 -1.65 11.31
CA GLU A 77 1.59 -2.33 11.31
C GLU A 77 1.78 -3.25 10.09
N GLU A 78 0.85 -3.22 9.13
CA GLU A 78 0.94 -4.05 7.92
C GLU A 78 1.90 -3.40 6.89
N PRO A 79 2.99 -4.08 6.47
CA PRO A 79 3.92 -3.53 5.48
C PRO A 79 3.24 -3.14 4.16
N GLY A 80 2.21 -3.89 3.77
CA GLY A 80 1.43 -3.64 2.55
C GLY A 80 0.67 -2.31 2.57
N ASP A 81 0.21 -1.85 3.73
CA ASP A 81 -0.53 -0.58 3.81
C ASP A 81 0.36 0.62 3.54
N HIS A 82 1.59 0.60 4.07
CA HIS A 82 2.57 1.65 3.84
C HIS A 82 3.15 1.59 2.42
N TYR A 83 3.26 0.40 1.84
CA TYR A 83 3.61 0.24 0.43
C TYR A 83 2.56 0.88 -0.50
N GLU A 84 1.28 0.56 -0.31
CA GLU A 84 0.19 1.12 -1.11
C GLU A 84 0.01 2.63 -0.88
N LEU A 85 0.21 3.10 0.36
CA LEU A 85 0.27 4.53 0.65
C LEU A 85 1.41 5.21 -0.12
N GLY A 86 2.61 4.60 -0.15
CA GLY A 86 3.74 5.09 -0.91
C GLY A 86 3.42 5.22 -2.41
N ILE A 87 2.74 4.24 -3.00
CA ILE A 87 2.27 4.29 -4.39
C ILE A 87 1.28 5.44 -4.58
N GLY A 88 0.31 5.59 -3.69
CA GLY A 88 -0.67 6.67 -3.72
C GLY A 88 -0.02 8.05 -3.69
N LEU A 89 0.87 8.27 -2.73
CA LEU A 89 1.62 9.52 -2.58
C LEU A 89 2.49 9.82 -3.80
N TRP A 90 3.16 8.79 -4.34
CA TRP A 90 3.97 8.94 -5.54
C TRP A 90 3.13 9.38 -6.74
N ARG A 91 1.97 8.73 -6.97
CA ARG A 91 1.04 9.08 -8.06
C ARG A 91 0.51 10.52 -7.93
N SER A 92 0.37 11.01 -6.70
CA SER A 92 -0.02 12.39 -6.38
C SER A 92 1.14 13.38 -6.41
N GLY A 93 2.36 12.96 -6.76
CA GLY A 93 3.56 13.81 -6.83
C GLY A 93 4.14 14.20 -5.46
N ARG A 94 3.63 13.62 -4.37
CA ARG A 94 4.09 13.84 -2.99
C ARG A 94 5.29 12.94 -2.68
N PHE A 95 6.37 13.16 -3.43
CA PHE A 95 7.54 12.28 -3.41
C PHE A 95 8.26 12.19 -2.05
N PRO A 96 8.40 13.28 -1.26
CA PRO A 96 8.99 13.18 0.08
C PRO A 96 8.18 12.24 0.99
N GLU A 97 6.86 12.41 1.04
CA GLU A 97 5.98 11.56 1.85
C GLU A 97 5.95 10.11 1.32
N ALA A 98 5.98 9.92 0.00
CA ALA A 98 6.08 8.58 -0.59
C ALA A 98 7.35 7.86 -0.14
N ALA A 99 8.50 8.54 -0.11
CA ALA A 99 9.75 7.97 0.38
C ALA A 99 9.66 7.57 1.85
N THR A 100 8.98 8.37 2.68
CA THR A 100 8.70 8.01 4.09
C THR A 100 7.84 6.76 4.19
N ALA A 101 6.73 6.68 3.43
CA ALA A 101 5.84 5.53 3.46
C ALA A 101 6.54 4.23 2.99
N PHE A 102 7.33 4.29 1.91
CA PHE A 102 8.12 3.12 1.49
C PHE A 102 9.18 2.71 2.52
N SER A 103 9.79 3.67 3.22
CA SER A 103 10.73 3.37 4.30
C SER A 103 10.06 2.66 5.48
N GLU A 104 8.83 3.07 5.82
CA GLU A 104 8.03 2.41 6.86
C GLU A 104 7.64 0.98 6.46
N ALA A 105 7.22 0.79 5.20
CA ALA A 105 6.94 -0.54 4.65
C ALA A 105 8.16 -1.48 4.71
N ILE A 106 9.37 -0.96 4.44
CA ILE A 106 10.64 -1.70 4.58
C ILE A 106 10.90 -2.04 6.05
N SER A 107 10.70 -1.09 6.97
CA SER A 107 10.92 -1.28 8.41
C SER A 107 10.03 -2.39 8.97
N LEU A 108 8.72 -2.30 8.72
CA LEU A 108 7.73 -3.30 9.14
C LEU A 108 7.96 -4.64 8.43
N GLY A 109 8.26 -4.62 7.14
CA GLY A 109 8.56 -5.84 6.37
C GLY A 109 9.76 -6.60 6.91
N ASN A 110 10.84 -5.91 7.31
CA ASN A 110 12.00 -6.54 7.95
C ASN A 110 11.66 -7.10 9.34
N LYS A 111 10.85 -6.39 10.13
CA LYS A 111 10.40 -6.84 11.46
C LYS A 111 9.66 -8.18 11.38
N GLU A 112 8.80 -8.33 10.36
CA GLU A 112 7.96 -9.52 10.16
C GLU A 112 8.60 -10.58 9.24
N ASN A 113 9.85 -10.40 8.79
CA ASN A 113 10.53 -11.23 7.79
C ASN A 113 9.72 -11.43 6.49
N PHE A 114 9.07 -10.36 6.02
CA PHE A 114 8.23 -10.37 4.83
C PHE A 114 8.92 -9.71 3.63
N ASP A 115 9.65 -10.53 2.87
CA ASP A 115 10.55 -10.08 1.80
C ASP A 115 9.84 -9.40 0.62
N TYR A 116 8.58 -9.76 0.34
CA TYR A 116 7.87 -9.24 -0.83
C TYR A 116 7.69 -7.71 -0.75
N TYR A 117 6.99 -7.21 0.27
CA TYR A 117 6.79 -5.77 0.44
C TYR A 117 8.10 -5.05 0.77
N THR A 118 9.05 -5.69 1.44
CA THR A 118 10.37 -5.11 1.72
C THR A 118 11.11 -4.76 0.42
N ASN A 119 11.29 -5.74 -0.46
CA ASN A 119 12.07 -5.55 -1.68
C ASN A 119 11.32 -4.69 -2.71
N SER A 120 10.00 -4.85 -2.84
CA SER A 120 9.19 -3.99 -3.72
C SER A 120 9.17 -2.54 -3.25
N SER A 121 9.02 -2.29 -1.94
CA SER A 121 9.11 -0.93 -1.38
C SER A 121 10.49 -0.33 -1.58
N ARG A 122 11.56 -1.14 -1.48
CA ARG A 122 12.93 -0.65 -1.73
C ARG A 122 13.16 -0.25 -3.18
N MET A 123 12.64 -1.02 -4.15
CA MET A 123 12.65 -0.63 -5.57
C MET A 123 11.95 0.72 -5.80
N HIS A 124 10.79 0.92 -5.17
CA HIS A 124 10.02 2.17 -5.26
C HIS A 124 10.71 3.33 -4.53
N LEU A 125 11.33 3.08 -3.38
CA LEU A 125 12.11 4.06 -2.63
C LEU A 125 13.28 4.58 -3.47
N VAL A 126 14.05 3.68 -4.11
CA VAL A 126 15.16 4.06 -5.00
C VAL A 126 14.67 4.95 -6.15
N ALA A 127 13.59 4.56 -6.84
CA ALA A 127 13.01 5.39 -7.91
C ALA A 127 12.49 6.75 -7.41
N THR A 128 11.94 6.79 -6.20
CA THR A 128 11.47 8.03 -5.56
C THR A 128 12.64 8.94 -5.19
N LEU A 129 13.72 8.38 -4.63
CA LEU A 129 14.94 9.11 -4.28
C LEU A 129 15.63 9.68 -5.54
N LEU A 130 15.63 8.94 -6.65
CA LEU A 130 16.09 9.44 -7.95
C LEU A 130 15.28 10.67 -8.41
N LYS A 131 13.95 10.66 -8.28
CA LYS A 131 13.10 11.83 -8.57
C LYS A 131 13.39 13.03 -7.67
N LEU A 132 13.73 12.75 -6.41
CA LEU A 132 14.15 13.75 -5.43
C LEU A 132 15.62 14.19 -5.59
N LYS A 133 16.37 13.62 -6.54
CA LYS A 133 17.81 13.85 -6.75
C LYS A 133 18.68 13.50 -5.52
N ARG A 134 18.22 12.57 -4.70
CA ARG A 134 18.93 12.04 -3.51
C ARG A 134 19.75 10.81 -3.89
N TYR A 135 20.73 11.00 -4.77
CA TYR A 135 21.46 9.91 -5.42
C TYR A 135 22.23 9.01 -4.44
N ASP A 136 22.93 9.59 -3.45
CA ASP A 136 23.71 8.81 -2.48
C ASP A 136 22.85 7.86 -1.64
N GLU A 137 21.61 8.26 -1.35
CA GLU A 137 20.65 7.45 -0.61
C GLU A 137 20.03 6.39 -1.53
N ALA A 138 19.69 6.76 -2.76
CA ALA A 138 19.22 5.83 -3.78
C ALA A 138 20.24 4.70 -4.03
N SER A 139 21.54 5.02 -4.15
CA SER A 139 22.60 4.03 -4.31
C SER A 139 22.71 3.09 -3.10
N ARG A 140 22.65 3.62 -1.88
CA ARG A 140 22.69 2.80 -0.65
C ARG A 140 21.51 1.83 -0.58
N GLU A 141 20.30 2.32 -0.85
CA GLU A 141 19.10 1.49 -0.86
C GLU A 141 19.13 0.45 -1.99
N CYS A 142 19.59 0.82 -3.18
CA CYS A 142 19.65 -0.09 -4.32
C CYS A 142 20.56 -1.31 -4.07
N LEU A 143 21.67 -1.12 -3.35
CA LEU A 143 22.59 -2.21 -2.99
C LEU A 143 21.96 -3.28 -2.07
N LEU A 144 20.93 -2.92 -1.30
CA LEU A 144 20.24 -3.82 -0.38
C LEU A 144 19.15 -4.66 -1.07
N ILE A 145 18.86 -4.39 -2.34
CA ILE A 145 17.90 -5.16 -3.12
C ILE A 145 18.56 -6.48 -3.57
N PRO A 146 17.88 -7.64 -3.51
CA PRO A 146 18.42 -8.88 -4.06
C PRO A 146 18.74 -8.78 -5.55
N ASP A 147 19.78 -9.48 -6.00
CA ASP A 147 20.15 -9.51 -7.42
C ASP A 147 19.03 -10.11 -8.28
N ASN A 148 18.84 -9.58 -9.48
CA ASN A 148 17.75 -9.91 -10.41
C ASN A 148 16.34 -9.64 -9.87
N TYR A 149 16.19 -8.98 -8.71
CA TYR A 149 14.87 -8.57 -8.24
C TYR A 149 14.28 -7.55 -9.21
N SER A 150 13.00 -7.71 -9.52
CA SER A 150 12.28 -6.81 -10.41
C SER A 150 10.95 -6.40 -9.79
N SER A 151 10.53 -5.19 -10.10
CA SER A 151 9.25 -4.64 -9.68
C SER A 151 8.70 -3.74 -10.77
N TYR A 152 7.37 -3.64 -10.85
CA TYR A 152 6.72 -2.71 -11.75
C TYR A 152 6.72 -1.33 -11.13
N LEU A 153 7.67 -0.50 -11.56
CA LEU A 153 7.75 0.90 -11.14
C LEU A 153 6.88 1.77 -12.05
N PRO A 154 6.62 3.03 -11.68
CA PRO A 154 5.90 3.95 -12.56
C PRO A 154 6.56 4.19 -13.94
N SER A 155 7.86 3.89 -14.08
CA SER A 155 8.59 3.90 -15.35
C SER A 155 8.46 2.60 -16.17
N GLY A 156 7.72 1.62 -15.67
CA GLY A 156 7.62 0.27 -16.22
C GLY A 156 8.33 -0.78 -15.37
N MET A 157 8.38 -2.01 -15.88
CA MET A 157 9.12 -3.09 -15.23
C MET A 157 10.62 -2.74 -15.19
N MET A 158 11.19 -2.75 -13.99
CA MET A 158 12.58 -2.42 -13.74
C MET A 158 13.23 -3.53 -12.91
N THR A 159 14.46 -3.90 -13.24
CA THR A 159 15.32 -4.71 -12.36
C THR A 159 16.20 -3.81 -11.49
N LYS A 160 16.76 -4.36 -10.41
CA LYS A 160 17.80 -3.71 -9.61
C LYS A 160 18.94 -3.19 -10.50
N GLU A 161 19.41 -4.00 -11.42
CA GLU A 161 20.56 -3.69 -12.29
C GLU A 161 20.26 -2.49 -13.19
N GLN A 162 19.05 -2.41 -13.75
CA GLN A 162 18.60 -1.25 -14.51
C GLN A 162 18.52 0.02 -13.65
N LEU A 163 18.15 -0.08 -12.37
CA LEU A 163 18.21 1.06 -11.44
C LEU A 163 19.65 1.47 -11.13
N MET A 164 20.57 0.51 -10.99
CA MET A 164 21.99 0.80 -10.78
C MET A 164 22.61 1.52 -11.98
N GLU A 165 22.25 1.16 -13.21
CA GLU A 165 22.71 1.85 -14.43
C GLU A 165 22.28 3.34 -14.49
N ILE A 166 21.16 3.70 -13.87
CA ILE A 166 20.70 5.11 -13.77
C ILE A 166 21.53 5.89 -12.74
N LEU A 167 22.12 5.19 -11.75
CA LEU A 167 22.86 5.78 -10.64
C LEU A 167 24.36 5.96 -10.92
N THR A 168 24.87 5.40 -12.02
CA THR A 168 26.26 5.54 -12.49
C THR A 168 26.45 6.70 -13.43
#